data_AF-A0A972A0R5-F1
#
_entry.id   AF-A0A972A0R5-F1
#
_cell.length_a   1.000
_cell.length_b   1.000
_cell.length_c   1.000
_cell.angle_alpha   90.00
_cell.angle_beta   90.00
_cell.angle_gamma   90.00
#
_symmetry.space_group_name_H-M   'P 1'
#
loop_
_entity.id
_entity.type
_entity.pdbx_description
1 polymer ?
#
loop_
_entity_poly.entity_id
_entity_poly.type
_entity_poly.pdbx_seq_one_letter_code
_entity_poly.pdbx_strand_id
1 'polypeptide(L)' 'ATPDINEDGIIDVADLGFVAYYYGKECTGTEWLVAKAADMNGDGKIDIEDLAYVAIRIED' A
#
# COMPACT_ATOMS: atom_id res chain seq x y z
N ALA A 1 -6.37 -3.83 -5.17
CA ALA A 1 -5.86 -4.58 -4.01
C ALA A 1 -6.88 -4.57 -2.87
N THR A 2 -6.74 -5.45 -1.88
CA THR A 2 -7.45 -5.35 -0.59
C THR A 2 -6.72 -4.32 0.29
N PRO A 3 -7.42 -3.41 1.00
CA PRO A 3 -6.80 -2.43 1.91
C PRO A 3 -6.20 -3.04 3.19
N ASP A 4 -6.60 -4.25 3.57
CA ASP A 4 -5.92 -5.09 4.57
C ASP A 4 -4.73 -5.76 3.86
N ILE A 5 -3.55 -5.18 4.02
CA ILE A 5 -2.33 -5.51 3.27
C ILE A 5 -1.47 -6.50 4.07
N ASN A 6 -1.53 -6.43 5.39
CA ASN A 6 -0.81 -7.36 6.25
C ASN A 6 -1.55 -8.71 6.45
N GLU A 7 -2.78 -8.81 5.93
CA GLU A 7 -3.67 -9.98 5.96
C GLU A 7 -4.05 -10.42 7.39
N ASP A 8 -4.15 -9.48 8.32
CA ASP A 8 -4.54 -9.76 9.71
C ASP A 8 -6.05 -9.73 9.95
N GLY A 9 -6.83 -9.33 8.94
CA GLY A 9 -8.29 -9.25 8.97
C GLY A 9 -8.85 -7.95 9.54
N ILE A 10 -7.98 -6.98 9.86
CA ILE A 10 -8.33 -5.64 10.36
C ILE A 10 -7.75 -4.62 9.39
N ILE A 11 -8.52 -3.57 9.06
CA ILE A 11 -8.00 -2.45 8.27
C ILE A 11 -7.65 -1.33 9.25
N ASP A 12 -6.37 -1.13 9.51
CA ASP A 12 -5.91 -0.12 10.48
C ASP A 12 -4.59 0.57 10.10
N VAL A 13 -3.98 1.26 11.07
CA VAL A 13 -2.74 2.02 10.86
C VAL A 13 -1.54 1.11 10.50
N ALA A 14 -1.59 -0.18 10.81
CA ALA A 14 -0.57 -1.14 10.43
C ALA A 14 -0.52 -1.33 8.90
N ASP A 15 -1.67 -1.34 8.22
CA ASP A 15 -1.75 -1.38 6.76
C ASP A 15 -1.17 -0.12 6.12
N LEU A 16 -1.48 1.05 6.70
CA LEU A 16 -0.85 2.31 6.28
C LEU A 16 0.67 2.24 6.42
N GLY A 17 1.16 1.66 7.52
CA GLY A 17 2.58 1.44 7.77
C GLY A 17 3.22 0.56 6.70
N PHE A 18 2.50 -0.45 6.22
CA PHE A 18 2.97 -1.32 5.15
C PHE A 18 3.14 -0.57 3.82
N VAL A 19 2.18 0.27 3.43
CA VAL A 19 2.32 1.13 2.24
C VAL A 19 3.48 2.11 2.41
N ALA A 20 3.56 2.77 3.56
CA ALA A 20 4.60 3.74 3.86
C ALA A 20 6.02 3.15 3.79
N TYR A 21 6.18 1.88 4.16
CA TYR A 21 7.46 1.17 4.07
C TYR A 21 7.99 1.09 2.63
N TYR A 22 7.11 0.97 1.64
CA TYR A 22 7.46 0.89 0.22
C TYR A 22 7.30 2.22 -0.54
N TYR A 23 7.07 3.33 0.16
CA TYR A 23 6.83 4.63 -0.46
C TYR A 23 7.98 5.05 -1.41
N GLY A 24 7.63 5.56 -2.58
CA GLY A 24 8.56 6.04 -3.60
C GLY A 24 9.17 4.95 -4.48
N LYS A 25 8.73 3.68 -4.37
CA LYS A 25 9.10 2.63 -5.33
C LYS A 25 8.23 2.72 -6.58
N GLU A 26 8.80 2.28 -7.70
CA GLU A 26 8.15 2.27 -9.01
C GLU A 26 8.32 0.92 -9.71
N CYS A 27 7.46 0.64 -10.68
CA CYS A 27 7.42 -0.61 -11.46
C CYS A 27 8.67 -0.92 -12.28
N THR A 28 9.55 0.05 -12.45
CA THR A 28 10.85 -0.09 -13.12
C THR A 28 11.97 -0.51 -12.16
N GLY A 29 11.74 -0.45 -10.84
CA GLY A 29 12.72 -0.75 -9.82
C GLY A 29 12.96 -2.25 -9.63
N THR A 30 14.19 -2.62 -9.25
CA THR A 30 14.58 -4.02 -9.00
C THR A 30 13.82 -4.68 -7.84
N GLU A 31 13.30 -3.87 -6.91
CA GLU A 31 12.55 -4.31 -5.73
C GLU A 31 11.04 -4.40 -6.00
N TRP A 32 10.57 -4.06 -7.21
CA TRP A 32 9.15 -3.96 -7.54
C TRP A 32 8.38 -5.26 -7.31
N LEU A 33 9.01 -6.42 -7.55
CA LEU A 33 8.35 -7.71 -7.36
C LEU A 33 7.80 -7.91 -5.94
N VAL A 34 8.44 -7.28 -4.95
CA VAL A 34 8.00 -7.27 -3.56
C VAL A 34 7.14 -6.03 -3.28
N ALA A 35 7.60 -4.85 -3.72
CA ALA A 35 6.95 -3.58 -3.39
C ALA A 35 5.53 -3.45 -3.98
N LYS A 36 5.24 -4.08 -5.13
CA LYS A 36 3.94 -3.99 -5.81
C LYS A 36 2.74 -4.44 -4.97
N ALA A 37 2.97 -5.10 -3.83
CA ALA A 37 1.92 -5.41 -2.88
C ALA A 37 1.31 -4.14 -2.24
N ALA A 38 2.06 -3.03 -2.20
CA ALA A 38 1.64 -1.73 -1.70
C ALA A 38 1.20 -0.73 -2.80
N ASP A 39 1.17 -1.15 -4.08
CA ASP A 39 0.57 -0.39 -5.19
C ASP A 39 -0.95 -0.66 -5.18
N MET A 40 -1.68 0.24 -4.52
CA MET A 40 -3.08 0.05 -4.15
C MET A 40 -4.02 0.46 -5.28
N ASN A 41 -3.65 1.50 -6.04
CA ASN A 41 -4.41 2.00 -7.18
C ASN A 41 -4.00 1.33 -8.51
N GLY A 42 -2.88 0.60 -8.55
CA GLY A 42 -2.40 -0.14 -9.70
C GLY A 42 -1.73 0.72 -10.78
N ASP A 43 -1.20 1.88 -10.43
CA ASP A 43 -0.63 2.84 -11.39
C ASP A 43 0.89 2.67 -11.62
N GLY A 44 1.52 1.73 -10.92
CA GLY A 44 2.92 1.38 -11.10
C GLY A 44 3.90 2.25 -10.32
N LYS A 45 3.43 3.02 -9.34
CA LYS A 45 4.22 3.72 -8.32
C LYS A 45 3.55 3.54 -6.96
N ILE A 46 4.30 3.78 -5.89
CA ILE A 46 3.78 3.75 -4.51
C ILE A 46 3.91 5.15 -3.95
N ASP A 47 2.80 5.86 -3.85
CA ASP A 47 2.77 7.27 -3.47
C ASP A 47 1.62 7.64 -2.52
N ILE A 48 1.28 8.93 -2.47
CA ILE A 48 0.25 9.45 -1.58
C ILE A 48 -1.15 8.93 -1.91
N GLU A 49 -1.41 8.56 -3.17
CA GLU A 49 -2.70 8.00 -3.58
C GLU A 49 -2.90 6.61 -2.98
N ASP A 50 -1.82 5.83 -2.82
CA ASP A 50 -1.87 4.51 -2.18
C ASP A 50 -2.08 4.62 -0.67
N LEU A 51 -1.39 5.57 -0.03
CA LEU A 51 -1.63 5.88 1.39
C LEU A 51 -3.07 6.33 1.62
N ALA A 52 -3.58 7.20 0.76
CA ALA A 52 -4.97 7.66 0.81
C ALA A 52 -5.96 6.51 0.57
N TYR A 53 -5.63 5.57 -0.33
CA TYR A 53 -6.46 4.40 -0.60
C TYR A 53 -6.72 3.58 0.67
N VAL A 54 -5.70 3.34 1.49
CA VAL A 54 -5.87 2.63 2.77
C VAL A 54 -6.57 3.53 3.78
N ALA A 55 -6.13 4.78 3.92
CA ALA A 55 -6.59 5.67 5.00
C ALA A 55 -8.10 5.92 4.98
N ILE A 56 -8.71 6.06 3.79
CA ILE A 56 -10.16 6.28 3.67
C ILE A 56 -11.01 5.05 3.98
N ARG A 57 -10.39 3.89 4.22
CA ARG A 57 -11.05 2.60 4.50
C ARG A 57 -10.81 2.11 5.92
N ILE A 58 -10.03 2.83 6.72
CA ILE A 58 -9.99 2.61 8.16
C ILE A 58 -11.33 3.10 8.72
N GLU A 59 -12.10 2.19 9.28
CA GLU A 59 -13.33 2.50 10.01
C GLU A 59 -12.99 2.74 11.50
N ASP A 60 -13.80 3.58 12.18
CA ASP A 60 -13.67 3.88 13.62
C ASP A 60 -13.94 2.66 14.53
#